data_AF-A0AAU0U095-F1
#
_entry.id   AF-A0AAU0U095-F1
#
_cell.length_a   1.000
_cell.length_b   1.000
_cell.length_c   1.000
_cell.angle_alpha   90.00
_cell.angle_beta   90.00
_cell.angle_gamma   90.00
#
_symmetry.space_group_name_H-M   'P 1'
#
loop_
_entity.id
_entity.type
_entity.pdbx_description
1 polymer ?
#
loop_
_entity_poly.entity_id
_entity_poly.type
_entity_poly.pdbx_seq_one_letter_code
_entity_poly.pdbx_strand_id
1 'polypeptide(L)'
;MSFLIWFYVHNKYEEIIPTRFNRQRREVCFMPEDYEKPVFVPWESLSAWVIEAQGATPHGVQRQYGMGFGFFYDDRVVSMEFGCPALPIAISNWEAIRAYMEYEVHTLKEIADPLDLQGPNDPPHEGLHTFRNARARLHQQIRDKQRGWVYGFFWYLYHVMTFWTLPFWLCEWENGRVKRMARNALPEAMREWSEPLPKNQWAKPSPELLRLSAQVNALHKRNPRRSITGIFAEVYANGTTGRQRA
;
A
#
# COMPACT_ATOMS: atom_id res chain seq x y z
N MET A 1 24.02 -20.45 -12.38
CA MET A 1 24.09 -19.93 -11.00
C MET A 1 22.90 -19.00 -10.70
N SER A 2 22.56 -18.05 -11.57
CA SER A 2 21.45 -17.09 -11.36
C SER A 2 20.07 -17.74 -11.23
N PHE A 3 19.77 -18.83 -11.94
CA PHE A 3 18.49 -19.55 -11.81
C PHE A 3 18.32 -20.24 -10.46
N LEU A 4 19.40 -20.77 -9.88
CA LEU A 4 19.36 -21.41 -8.55
C LEU A 4 19.21 -20.37 -7.44
N ILE A 5 19.92 -19.24 -7.56
CA ILE A 5 19.75 -18.10 -6.64
C ILE A 5 18.33 -17.53 -6.76
N TRP A 6 17.84 -17.35 -7.99
CA TRP A 6 16.47 -16.93 -8.23
C TRP A 6 15.50 -17.92 -7.59
N PHE A 7 15.59 -19.22 -7.87
CA PHE A 7 14.71 -20.23 -7.30
C PHE A 7 14.76 -20.26 -5.76
N TYR A 8 15.95 -20.15 -5.18
CA TYR A 8 16.12 -20.08 -3.72
C TYR A 8 15.46 -18.83 -3.11
N VAL A 9 15.72 -17.64 -3.66
CA VAL A 9 15.09 -16.39 -3.22
C VAL A 9 13.59 -16.42 -3.44
N HIS A 10 13.16 -17.01 -4.56
CA HIS A 10 11.76 -17.12 -4.96
C HIS A 10 10.97 -18.03 -4.01
N ASN A 11 11.58 -19.08 -3.49
CA ASN A 11 10.96 -19.96 -2.50
C ASN A 11 10.93 -19.35 -1.09
N LYS A 12 11.77 -18.35 -0.76
CA LYS A 12 11.67 -17.67 0.54
C LYS A 12 10.34 -16.95 0.73
N TYR A 13 9.68 -16.54 -0.36
CA TYR A 13 8.37 -15.91 -0.30
C TYR A 13 7.25 -16.88 0.11
N GLU A 14 7.49 -18.20 0.18
CA GLU A 14 6.49 -19.18 0.65
C GLU A 14 6.28 -19.13 2.16
N GLU A 15 7.29 -18.73 2.92
CA GLU A 15 7.27 -18.73 4.39
C GLU A 15 6.79 -17.40 4.98
N ILE A 16 6.79 -16.32 4.19
CA ILE A 16 6.46 -14.98 4.67
C ILE A 16 4.94 -14.80 4.74
N ILE A 17 4.43 -14.69 5.96
CA ILE A 17 3.03 -14.32 6.20
C ILE A 17 2.92 -12.78 6.13
N PRO A 18 2.13 -12.23 5.19
CA PRO A 18 2.04 -10.78 5.03
C PRO A 18 1.27 -10.14 6.20
N THR A 19 1.72 -8.96 6.63
CA THR A 19 0.93 -8.10 7.54
C THR A 19 -0.39 -7.71 6.89
N ARG A 20 -1.46 -7.75 7.69
CA ARG A 20 -2.82 -7.49 7.21
C ARG A 20 -3.44 -6.33 7.97
N PHE A 21 -4.23 -5.55 7.25
CA PHE A 21 -5.00 -4.43 7.79
C PHE A 21 -6.49 -4.78 7.71
N ASN A 22 -7.20 -4.62 8.83
CA ASN A 22 -8.65 -4.79 8.87
C ASN A 22 -9.31 -3.48 9.30
N ARG A 23 -9.83 -2.74 8.30
CA ARG A 23 -10.51 -1.47 8.50
C ARG A 23 -11.84 -1.59 9.26
N GLN A 24 -12.51 -2.73 9.19
CA GLN A 24 -13.79 -2.96 9.89
C GLN A 24 -13.58 -3.10 11.39
N ARG A 25 -12.50 -3.78 11.78
CA ARG A 25 -12.06 -3.91 13.17
C ARG A 25 -11.22 -2.72 13.65
N ARG A 26 -10.71 -1.89 12.72
CA ARG A 26 -9.67 -0.87 12.96
C ARG A 26 -8.46 -1.46 13.68
N GLU A 27 -7.96 -2.57 13.16
CA GLU A 27 -6.84 -3.33 13.71
C GLU A 27 -5.85 -3.73 12.60
N VAL A 28 -4.60 -3.97 13.00
CA VAL A 28 -3.51 -4.46 12.15
C VAL A 28 -2.99 -5.77 12.74
N CYS A 29 -2.78 -6.75 11.88
CA CYS A 29 -2.30 -8.08 12.27
C CYS A 29 -0.85 -8.26 11.81
N PHE A 30 0.04 -8.46 12.78
CA PHE A 30 1.45 -8.77 12.56
C PHE A 30 1.72 -10.25 12.85
N MET A 31 2.66 -10.81 12.11
CA MET A 31 3.24 -12.13 12.37
C MET A 31 4.75 -11.96 12.51
N PRO A 32 5.25 -11.60 13.70
CA PRO A 32 6.70 -11.49 13.90
C PRO A 32 7.36 -12.88 13.80
N GLU A 33 8.56 -12.95 13.24
CA GLU A 33 9.27 -14.21 12.96
C GLU A 33 9.45 -15.10 14.20
N ASP A 34 9.58 -14.49 15.38
CA ASP A 34 9.79 -15.18 16.66
C ASP A 34 8.51 -15.72 17.32
N TYR A 35 7.32 -15.43 16.77
CA TYR A 35 6.04 -15.73 17.42
C TYR A 35 5.22 -16.74 16.63
N GLU A 36 4.77 -17.80 17.30
CA GLU A 36 3.86 -18.80 16.72
C GLU A 36 2.42 -18.27 16.50
N LYS A 37 2.08 -17.14 17.12
CA LYS A 37 0.72 -16.57 17.11
C LYS A 37 0.68 -15.17 16.51
N PRO A 38 -0.37 -14.84 15.74
CA PRO A 38 -0.56 -13.50 15.21
C PRO A 38 -0.83 -12.50 16.35
N VAL A 39 -0.26 -11.31 16.23
CA VAL A 39 -0.48 -10.19 17.17
C VAL A 39 -1.41 -9.18 16.51
N PHE A 40 -2.54 -8.93 17.16
CA PHE A 40 -3.53 -7.94 16.72
C PHE A 40 -3.35 -6.63 17.47
N VAL A 41 -3.22 -5.55 16.72
CA VAL A 41 -2.88 -4.23 17.26
C VAL A 41 -3.95 -3.22 16.85
N PRO A 42 -4.48 -2.41 17.77
CA PRO A 42 -5.38 -1.32 17.42
C PRO A 42 -4.71 -0.34 16.43
N TRP A 43 -5.42 0.04 15.39
CA TRP A 43 -4.93 0.95 14.33
C TRP A 43 -4.39 2.26 14.91
N GLU A 44 -5.05 2.80 15.93
CA GLU A 44 -4.67 4.08 16.55
C GLU A 44 -3.43 3.98 17.47
N SER A 45 -2.97 2.75 17.77
CA SER A 45 -1.72 2.50 18.50
C SER A 45 -0.53 2.26 17.56
N LEU A 46 -0.77 2.14 16.26
CA LEU A 46 0.28 1.94 15.27
C LEU A 46 1.09 3.24 15.10
N SER A 47 2.40 3.12 15.14
CA SER A 47 3.33 4.18 14.77
C SER A 47 3.83 3.95 13.35
N ALA A 48 3.93 5.01 12.55
CA ALA A 48 4.50 4.98 11.22
C ALA A 48 5.62 6.02 11.09
N TRP A 49 6.65 5.69 10.34
CA TRP A 49 7.82 6.54 10.14
C TRP A 49 8.36 6.42 8.72
N VAL A 50 9.11 7.45 8.33
CA VAL A 50 9.87 7.47 7.09
C VAL A 50 11.35 7.59 7.45
N ILE A 51 12.15 6.73 6.85
CA ILE A 51 13.60 6.68 7.03
C ILE A 51 14.23 7.39 5.85
N GLU A 52 15.16 8.31 6.12
CA GLU A 52 16.09 8.85 5.13
C GLU A 52 17.50 8.52 5.57
N ALA A 53 18.21 7.74 4.77
CA ALA A 53 19.62 7.44 4.95
C ALA A 53 20.42 8.13 3.84
N GLN A 54 21.45 8.89 4.23
CA GLN A 54 22.35 9.56 3.29
C GLN A 54 23.78 9.05 3.49
N GLY A 55 24.40 8.58 2.42
CA GLY A 55 25.80 8.16 2.38
C GLY A 55 26.59 9.00 1.37
N ALA A 56 27.79 9.44 1.76
CA ALA A 56 28.74 10.06 0.84
C ALA A 56 29.69 9.00 0.29
N THR A 57 29.80 8.91 -1.02
CA THR A 57 30.78 8.06 -1.72
C THR A 57 31.68 8.95 -2.59
N PRO A 58 32.86 8.47 -3.04
CA PRO A 58 33.67 9.19 -4.03
C PRO A 58 32.93 9.52 -5.34
N HIS A 59 31.83 8.83 -5.61
CA HIS A 59 30.98 9.00 -6.79
C HIS A 59 29.77 9.91 -6.55
N GLY A 60 29.66 10.51 -5.35
CA GLY A 60 28.58 11.43 -4.99
C GLY A 60 27.79 11.00 -3.76
N VAL A 61 26.75 11.77 -3.48
CA VAL A 61 25.84 11.55 -2.34
C VAL A 61 24.73 10.60 -2.77
N GLN A 62 24.63 9.45 -2.12
CA GLN A 62 23.54 8.51 -2.30
C GLN A 62 22.53 8.70 -1.16
N ARG A 63 21.25 8.85 -1.53
CA ARG A 63 20.13 8.88 -0.59
C ARG A 63 19.30 7.62 -0.77
N GLN A 64 18.89 7.03 0.34
CA GLN A 64 17.98 5.90 0.40
C GLN A 64 16.81 6.30 1.29
N TYR A 65 15.61 5.94 0.88
CA TYR A 65 14.40 6.18 1.66
C TYR A 65 13.77 4.85 2.03
N GLY A 66 13.08 4.82 3.16
CA GLY A 66 12.31 3.67 3.61
C GLY A 66 11.04 4.13 4.28
N MET A 67 10.03 3.28 4.27
CA MET A 67 8.83 3.47 5.07
C MET A 67 8.73 2.31 6.05
N GLY A 68 8.43 2.63 7.29
CA GLY A 68 8.20 1.67 8.35
C GLY A 68 6.91 1.94 9.09
N PHE A 69 6.31 0.90 9.63
CA PHE A 69 5.27 1.01 10.64
C PHE A 69 5.37 -0.15 11.62
N GLY A 70 4.95 0.10 12.85
CA GLY A 70 5.12 -0.85 13.93
C GLY A 70 4.53 -0.35 15.24
N PHE A 71 4.77 -1.13 16.28
CA PHE A 71 4.21 -0.89 17.60
C PHE A 71 5.17 -1.42 18.67
N PHE A 72 5.02 -0.90 19.88
CA PHE A 72 5.72 -1.43 21.04
C PHE A 72 4.92 -2.59 21.63
N TYR A 73 5.59 -3.73 21.80
CA TYR A 73 5.02 -4.95 22.37
C TYR A 73 6.09 -5.67 23.18
N ASP A 74 5.79 -5.93 24.46
CA ASP A 74 6.66 -6.68 25.37
C ASP A 74 8.12 -6.18 25.37
N ASP A 75 8.29 -4.86 25.58
CA ASP A 75 9.57 -4.12 25.58
C ASP A 75 10.38 -4.20 24.28
N ARG A 76 9.77 -4.67 23.18
CA ARG A 76 10.37 -4.71 21.84
C ARG A 76 9.54 -3.91 20.84
N VAL A 77 10.22 -3.40 19.82
CA VAL A 77 9.55 -2.79 18.66
C VAL A 77 9.33 -3.90 17.64
N VAL A 78 8.06 -4.19 17.34
CA VAL A 78 7.69 -5.04 16.22
C VAL A 78 7.35 -4.12 15.06
N SER A 79 8.10 -4.21 13.97
CA SER A 79 7.97 -3.32 12.83
C SER A 79 8.09 -4.05 11.50
N MET A 80 7.45 -3.48 10.49
CA MET A 80 7.65 -3.82 9.09
C MET A 80 8.23 -2.60 8.38
N GLU A 81 9.34 -2.79 7.66
CA GLU A 81 10.01 -1.73 6.93
C GLU A 81 10.29 -2.18 5.49
N PHE A 82 10.16 -1.25 4.55
CA PHE A 82 10.48 -1.49 3.15
C PHE A 82 11.10 -0.27 2.48
N GLY A 83 12.00 -0.53 1.53
CA GLY A 83 12.70 0.52 0.78
C GLY A 83 11.76 1.27 -0.16
N CYS A 84 11.94 2.58 -0.25
CA CYS A 84 11.22 3.48 -1.14
C CYS A 84 12.21 4.25 -2.03
N PRO A 85 11.89 4.50 -3.30
CA PRO A 85 12.79 5.19 -4.22
C PRO A 85 12.91 6.70 -3.93
N ALA A 86 11.93 7.29 -3.24
CA ALA A 86 11.93 8.71 -2.89
C ALA A 86 11.07 8.98 -1.65
N LEU A 87 11.37 10.07 -0.93
CA LEU A 87 10.61 10.54 0.23
C LEU A 87 9.10 10.72 -0.07
N PRO A 88 8.68 11.39 -1.17
CA PRO A 88 7.25 11.51 -1.48
C PRO A 88 6.56 10.17 -1.68
N ILE A 89 7.26 9.15 -2.20
CA ILE A 89 6.69 7.82 -2.41
C ILE A 89 6.47 7.10 -1.07
N ALA A 90 7.40 7.24 -0.12
CA ALA A 90 7.22 6.73 1.24
C ALA A 90 5.99 7.36 1.92
N ILE A 91 5.84 8.68 1.82
CA ILE A 91 4.68 9.40 2.37
C ILE A 91 3.39 8.95 1.67
N SER A 92 3.39 8.81 0.34
CA SER A 92 2.22 8.35 -0.41
C SER A 92 1.79 6.93 -0.05
N ASN A 93 2.75 6.02 0.21
CA ASN A 93 2.43 4.67 0.66
C ASN A 93 1.71 4.68 2.03
N TRP A 94 2.14 5.55 2.96
CA TRP A 94 1.43 5.75 4.22
C TRP A 94 0.03 6.32 4.02
N GLU A 95 -0.10 7.37 3.22
CA GLU A 95 -1.39 7.98 2.93
C GLU A 95 -2.35 7.00 2.25
N ALA A 96 -1.85 6.12 1.38
CA ALA A 96 -2.66 5.06 0.77
C ALA A 96 -3.22 4.08 1.81
N ILE A 97 -2.38 3.62 2.75
CA ILE A 97 -2.82 2.72 3.85
C ILE A 97 -3.80 3.44 4.76
N ARG A 98 -3.49 4.68 5.17
CA ARG A 98 -4.36 5.50 6.02
C ARG A 98 -5.71 5.74 5.35
N ALA A 99 -5.74 6.17 4.10
CA ALA A 99 -6.96 6.43 3.36
C ALA A 99 -7.82 5.16 3.19
N TYR A 100 -7.18 3.99 3.00
CA TYR A 100 -7.88 2.71 3.01
C TYR A 100 -8.51 2.38 4.36
N MET A 101 -7.78 2.61 5.46
CA MET A 101 -8.26 2.36 6.83
C MET A 101 -9.37 3.32 7.27
N GLU A 102 -9.33 4.57 6.80
CA GLU A 102 -10.31 5.61 7.12
C GLU A 102 -11.49 5.70 6.13
N TYR A 103 -11.64 4.72 5.23
CA TYR A 103 -12.72 4.67 4.24
C TYR A 103 -12.74 5.85 3.25
N GLU A 104 -11.60 6.50 3.01
CA GLU A 104 -11.46 7.53 1.98
C GLU A 104 -11.20 6.90 0.60
N VAL A 105 -10.46 5.79 0.59
CA VAL A 105 -10.14 5.01 -0.60
C VAL A 105 -10.63 3.58 -0.43
N HIS A 106 -11.24 3.02 -1.47
CA HIS A 106 -11.86 1.70 -1.38
C HIS A 106 -11.15 0.62 -2.18
N THR A 107 -10.46 1.00 -3.26
CA THR A 107 -9.83 0.07 -4.20
C THR A 107 -8.46 0.57 -4.62
N LEU A 108 -7.50 -0.35 -4.81
CA LEU A 108 -6.17 -0.01 -5.33
C LEU A 108 -6.25 0.74 -6.66
N LYS A 109 -7.25 0.44 -7.51
CA LYS A 109 -7.54 1.13 -8.77
C LYS A 109 -7.67 2.65 -8.60
N GLU A 110 -8.26 3.13 -7.51
CA GLU A 110 -8.42 4.56 -7.24
C GLU A 110 -7.08 5.28 -7.02
N ILE A 111 -6.04 4.53 -6.65
CA ILE A 111 -4.69 5.04 -6.37
C ILE A 111 -3.74 4.76 -7.55
N ALA A 112 -3.84 3.58 -8.16
CA ALA A 112 -2.80 2.98 -8.99
C ALA A 112 -3.31 2.44 -10.34
N ASP A 113 -4.25 3.14 -11.00
CA ASP A 113 -4.58 2.89 -12.41
C ASP A 113 -4.40 4.16 -13.27
N PRO A 114 -3.15 4.60 -13.51
CA PRO A 114 -2.88 5.86 -14.21
C PRO A 114 -3.33 5.82 -15.69
N LEU A 115 -3.48 4.63 -16.27
CA LEU A 115 -3.89 4.45 -17.66
C LEU A 115 -5.38 4.10 -17.78
N ASP A 116 -6.12 4.01 -16.67
CA ASP A 116 -7.50 3.53 -16.57
C ASP A 116 -7.74 2.27 -17.43
N LEU A 117 -6.82 1.31 -17.39
CA LEU A 117 -6.87 0.13 -18.27
C LEU A 117 -7.75 -0.98 -17.70
N GLN A 118 -8.08 -0.93 -16.42
CA GLN A 118 -8.96 -1.91 -15.79
C GLN A 118 -10.42 -1.57 -16.06
N GLY A 119 -11.20 -2.51 -16.60
CA GLY A 119 -12.64 -2.38 -16.76
C GLY A 119 -13.41 -2.59 -15.45
N PRO A 120 -14.74 -2.32 -15.43
CA PRO A 120 -15.57 -2.46 -14.23
C PRO A 120 -15.64 -3.89 -13.66
N ASN A 121 -15.48 -4.90 -14.52
CA ASN A 121 -15.58 -6.32 -14.16
C ASN A 121 -14.22 -7.02 -14.12
N ASP A 122 -13.13 -6.27 -14.25
CA ASP A 122 -11.80 -6.87 -14.27
C ASP A 122 -11.28 -7.16 -12.86
N PRO A 123 -10.39 -8.15 -12.71
CA PRO A 123 -9.69 -8.35 -11.45
C PRO A 123 -8.91 -7.10 -11.02
N PRO A 124 -8.69 -6.89 -9.71
CA PRO A 124 -8.00 -5.71 -9.18
C PRO A 124 -6.47 -5.75 -9.36
N HIS A 125 -5.95 -6.71 -10.13
CA HIS A 125 -4.52 -6.94 -10.36
C HIS A 125 -4.24 -6.82 -11.85
N GLU A 126 -3.03 -6.44 -12.27
CA GLU A 126 -2.69 -6.38 -13.70
C GLU A 126 -2.55 -7.77 -14.32
N GLY A 127 -2.88 -7.90 -15.61
CA GLY A 127 -2.80 -9.19 -16.29
C GLY A 127 -3.27 -9.14 -17.75
N LEU A 128 -3.71 -10.27 -18.30
CA LEU A 128 -4.07 -10.34 -19.72
C LEU A 128 -5.25 -9.46 -20.10
N HIS A 129 -6.15 -9.22 -19.15
CA HIS A 129 -7.31 -8.34 -19.36
C HIS A 129 -6.86 -6.90 -19.61
N THR A 130 -5.84 -6.38 -18.93
CA THR A 130 -5.33 -5.01 -19.17
C THR A 130 -4.77 -4.86 -20.58
N PHE A 131 -4.05 -5.87 -21.09
CA PHE A 131 -3.58 -5.88 -22.48
C PHE A 131 -4.74 -5.91 -23.48
N ARG A 132 -5.76 -6.75 -23.24
CA ARG A 132 -6.95 -6.83 -24.10
C ARG A 132 -7.69 -5.49 -24.13
N ASN A 133 -7.83 -4.83 -22.99
CA ASN A 133 -8.46 -3.53 -22.88
C ASN A 133 -7.65 -2.43 -23.57
N ALA A 134 -6.32 -2.42 -23.39
CA ALA A 134 -5.43 -1.49 -24.08
C ALA A 134 -5.56 -1.63 -25.61
N ARG A 135 -5.61 -2.86 -26.11
CA ARG A 135 -5.81 -3.14 -27.53
C ARG A 135 -7.19 -2.72 -28.03
N ALA A 136 -8.25 -2.99 -27.26
CA ALA A 136 -9.61 -2.56 -27.59
C ALA A 136 -9.71 -1.03 -27.65
N ARG A 137 -9.14 -0.33 -26.66
CA ARG A 137 -9.08 1.13 -26.61
C ARG A 137 -8.29 1.72 -27.78
N LEU A 138 -7.16 1.12 -28.15
CA LEU A 138 -6.41 1.52 -29.34
C LEU A 138 -7.28 1.46 -30.60
N HIS A 139 -7.97 0.33 -30.82
CA HIS A 139 -8.83 0.17 -31.99
C HIS A 139 -10.00 1.16 -31.99
N GLN A 140 -10.58 1.44 -30.81
CA GLN A 140 -11.60 2.46 -30.66
C GLN A 140 -11.05 3.86 -31.02
N GLN A 141 -9.89 4.25 -30.49
CA GLN A 141 -9.27 5.54 -30.79
C GLN A 141 -8.90 5.70 -32.28
N ILE A 142 -8.53 4.61 -32.96
CA ILE A 142 -8.29 4.63 -34.41
C ILE A 142 -9.62 4.80 -35.17
N ARG A 143 -10.69 4.10 -34.77
CA ARG A 143 -12.03 4.23 -35.37
C ARG A 143 -12.59 5.64 -35.18
N ASP A 144 -12.39 6.21 -34.00
CA ASP A 144 -12.84 7.55 -33.63
C ASP A 144 -11.92 8.65 -34.20
N LYS A 145 -10.92 8.29 -35.01
CA LYS A 145 -9.92 9.18 -35.63
C LYS A 145 -9.13 10.03 -34.64
N GLN A 146 -9.11 9.67 -33.36
CA GLN A 146 -8.26 10.31 -32.35
C GLN A 146 -6.79 9.94 -32.53
N ARG A 147 -6.52 8.75 -33.07
CA ARG A 147 -5.17 8.26 -33.36
C ARG A 147 -5.08 7.72 -34.78
N GLY A 148 -3.96 7.98 -35.46
CA GLY A 148 -3.73 7.49 -36.82
C GLY A 148 -3.28 6.02 -36.86
N TRP A 149 -3.40 5.40 -38.03
CA TRP A 149 -2.96 4.02 -38.28
C TRP A 149 -1.45 3.82 -37.99
N VAL A 150 -0.62 4.85 -38.20
CA VAL A 150 0.82 4.87 -37.89
C VAL A 150 1.05 4.62 -36.38
N TYR A 151 0.25 5.26 -35.52
CA TYR A 151 0.32 5.02 -34.08
C TYR A 151 -0.01 3.56 -33.74
N GLY A 152 -1.06 3.00 -34.37
CA GLY A 152 -1.41 1.59 -34.21
C GLY A 152 -0.28 0.65 -34.62
N PHE A 153 0.39 0.93 -35.74
CA PHE A 153 1.56 0.16 -36.20
C PHE A 153 2.68 0.15 -35.16
N PHE A 154 3.10 1.32 -34.66
CA PHE A 154 4.16 1.40 -33.65
C PHE A 154 3.74 0.82 -32.30
N TRP A 155 2.47 0.92 -31.94
CA TRP A 155 1.94 0.23 -30.75
C TRP A 155 2.14 -1.28 -30.84
N TYR A 156 1.82 -1.89 -32.00
CA TYR A 156 2.03 -3.31 -32.20
C TYR A 156 3.50 -3.70 -32.26
N LEU A 157 4.34 -2.91 -32.94
CA LEU A 157 5.79 -3.12 -32.99
C LEU A 157 6.42 -3.14 -31.59
N TYR A 158 6.06 -2.15 -30.75
CA TYR A 158 6.52 -2.08 -29.36
C TYR A 158 6.15 -3.36 -28.60
N HIS A 159 4.90 -3.80 -28.67
CA HIS A 159 4.48 -5.00 -27.96
C HIS A 159 5.17 -6.27 -28.48
N VAL A 160 5.41 -6.41 -29.78
CA VAL A 160 6.19 -7.54 -30.30
C VAL A 160 7.61 -7.53 -29.73
N MET A 161 8.25 -6.36 -29.68
CA MET A 161 9.59 -6.21 -29.11
C MET A 161 9.63 -6.51 -27.60
N THR A 162 8.53 -6.32 -26.88
CA THR A 162 8.39 -6.64 -25.45
C THR A 162 7.71 -8.00 -25.20
N PHE A 163 7.89 -8.97 -26.09
CA PHE A 163 7.37 -10.34 -25.94
C PHE A 163 5.83 -10.46 -25.91
N TRP A 164 5.14 -9.53 -26.55
CA TRP A 164 3.70 -9.53 -26.79
C TRP A 164 2.88 -9.72 -25.50
N THR A 165 2.15 -10.84 -25.39
CA THR A 165 1.31 -11.18 -24.24
C THR A 165 2.04 -11.99 -23.17
N LEU A 166 3.28 -12.43 -23.41
CA LEU A 166 4.02 -13.28 -22.47
C LEU A 166 4.21 -12.62 -21.09
N PRO A 167 4.58 -11.32 -20.97
CA PRO A 167 4.70 -10.67 -19.67
C PRO A 167 3.39 -10.68 -18.87
N PHE A 168 2.25 -10.53 -19.55
CA PHE A 168 0.93 -10.54 -18.92
C PHE A 168 0.51 -11.95 -18.46
N TRP A 169 0.87 -13.00 -19.22
CA TRP A 169 0.71 -14.39 -18.77
C TRP A 169 1.56 -14.70 -17.53
N LEU A 170 2.80 -14.21 -17.52
CA LEU A 170 3.69 -14.35 -16.37
C LEU A 170 3.11 -13.64 -15.13
N CYS A 171 2.57 -12.44 -15.30
CA CYS A 171 1.90 -11.69 -14.24
C CYS A 171 0.68 -12.44 -13.68
N GLU A 172 -0.20 -12.98 -14.53
CA GLU A 172 -1.35 -13.78 -14.09
C GLU A 172 -0.91 -15.06 -13.34
N TRP A 173 0.14 -15.73 -13.84
CA TRP A 173 0.71 -16.91 -13.17
C TRP A 173 1.26 -16.56 -11.79
N GLU A 174 2.03 -15.47 -11.68
CA GLU A 174 2.59 -15.01 -10.42
C GLU A 174 1.50 -14.60 -9.43
N ASN A 175 0.52 -13.80 -9.86
CA ASN A 175 -0.62 -13.42 -9.04
C ASN A 175 -1.41 -14.65 -8.55
N GLY A 176 -1.63 -15.64 -9.42
CA GLY A 176 -2.27 -16.89 -9.06
C GLY A 176 -1.46 -17.72 -8.07
N ARG A 177 -0.12 -17.70 -8.19
CA ARG A 177 0.79 -18.37 -7.25
C ARG A 177 0.74 -17.70 -5.88
N VAL A 178 0.92 -16.37 -5.82
CA VAL A 178 0.88 -15.58 -4.57
C VAL A 178 -0.45 -15.78 -3.84
N LYS A 179 -1.59 -15.73 -4.56
CA LYS A 179 -2.92 -15.98 -3.95
C LYS A 179 -3.05 -17.37 -3.33
N ARG A 180 -2.43 -18.39 -3.92
CA ARG A 180 -2.46 -19.77 -3.41
C ARG A 180 -1.59 -19.91 -2.16
N MET A 181 -0.38 -19.38 -2.21
CA MET A 181 0.57 -19.38 -1.09
C MET A 181 -0.02 -18.64 0.11
N ALA A 182 -0.54 -17.43 -0.13
CA ALA A 182 -1.17 -16.60 0.88
C ALA A 182 -2.43 -17.21 1.51
N ARG A 183 -3.04 -18.26 0.93
CA ARG A 183 -4.17 -18.98 1.55
C ARG A 183 -3.70 -20.19 2.36
N ASN A 184 -2.63 -20.85 1.93
CA ASN A 184 -2.14 -22.07 2.55
C ASN A 184 -1.30 -21.81 3.82
N ALA A 185 -0.66 -20.65 3.91
CA ALA A 185 0.26 -20.31 5.01
C ALA A 185 -0.38 -19.55 6.20
N LEU A 186 -1.69 -19.25 6.17
CA LEU A 186 -2.30 -18.40 7.20
C LEU A 186 -2.66 -19.20 8.46
N PRO A 187 -2.23 -18.74 9.65
CA PRO A 187 -2.73 -19.26 10.93
C PRO A 187 -4.26 -19.11 11.02
N GLU A 188 -4.92 -20.07 11.67
CA GLU A 188 -6.38 -20.10 11.80
C GLU A 188 -6.94 -18.82 12.43
N ALA A 189 -6.31 -18.33 13.51
CA ALA A 189 -6.68 -17.09 14.17
C ALA A 189 -6.65 -15.87 13.23
N MET A 190 -5.67 -15.80 12.32
CA MET A 190 -5.59 -14.73 11.32
C MET A 190 -6.69 -14.86 10.27
N ARG A 191 -7.04 -16.09 9.88
CA ARG A 191 -8.11 -16.36 8.92
C ARG A 191 -9.46 -15.92 9.49
N GLU A 192 -9.80 -16.33 10.70
CA GLU A 192 -11.04 -15.94 11.38
C GLU A 192 -11.12 -14.43 11.61
N TRP A 193 -10.01 -13.80 12.01
CA TRP A 193 -9.95 -12.34 12.17
C TRP A 193 -10.17 -11.58 10.85
N SER A 194 -9.77 -12.17 9.72
CA SER A 194 -9.90 -11.57 8.37
C SER A 194 -11.31 -11.67 7.78
N GLU A 195 -12.20 -12.48 8.38
CA GLU A 195 -13.58 -12.60 7.90
C GLU A 195 -14.36 -11.29 8.08
N PRO A 196 -15.26 -10.95 7.13
CA PRO A 196 -15.96 -9.68 7.16
C PRO A 196 -16.95 -9.62 8.32
N LEU A 197 -16.92 -8.50 9.04
CA LEU A 197 -17.86 -8.18 10.09
C LEU A 197 -19.13 -7.51 9.54
N PRO A 198 -20.30 -7.82 10.14
CA PRO A 198 -21.52 -7.05 9.95
C PRO A 198 -21.31 -5.55 10.24
N LYS A 199 -21.94 -4.67 9.45
CA LYS A 199 -21.75 -3.21 9.52
C LYS A 199 -22.02 -2.60 10.90
N ASN A 200 -22.91 -3.20 11.68
CA ASN A 200 -23.23 -2.76 13.05
C ASN A 200 -22.10 -3.04 14.05
N GLN A 201 -21.17 -3.94 13.72
CA GLN A 201 -20.02 -4.31 14.56
C GLN A 201 -18.73 -3.59 14.13
N TRP A 202 -18.80 -2.67 13.16
CA TRP A 202 -17.63 -1.94 12.72
C TRP A 202 -17.12 -1.00 13.81
N ALA A 203 -15.83 -1.09 14.11
CA ALA A 203 -15.17 -0.22 15.05
C ALA A 203 -15.18 1.22 14.53
N LYS A 204 -15.37 2.17 15.44
CA LYS A 204 -15.39 3.61 15.13
C LYS A 204 -14.09 4.26 15.60
N PRO A 205 -13.66 5.36 14.95
CA PRO A 205 -12.55 6.16 15.44
C PRO A 205 -12.76 6.59 16.89
N SER A 206 -11.68 6.65 17.67
CA SER A 206 -11.79 7.10 19.07
C SER A 206 -12.26 8.56 19.16
N PRO A 207 -12.92 8.95 20.28
CA PRO A 207 -13.29 10.35 20.51
C PRO A 207 -12.08 11.29 20.51
N GLU A 208 -10.92 10.81 20.95
CA GLU A 208 -9.68 11.57 20.95
C GLU A 208 -9.20 11.85 19.52
N LEU A 209 -9.17 10.83 18.66
CA LEU A 209 -8.80 10.98 17.26
C LEU A 209 -9.74 11.96 16.55
N LEU A 210 -11.05 11.84 16.74
CA LEU A 210 -12.03 12.76 16.14
C LEU A 210 -11.80 14.21 16.60
N ARG A 211 -11.53 14.40 17.89
CA ARG A 211 -11.25 15.72 18.47
C ARG A 211 -9.97 16.34 17.88
N LEU A 212 -8.88 15.57 17.80
CA LEU A 212 -7.61 16.05 17.26
C LEU A 212 -7.74 16.36 15.75
N SER A 213 -8.39 15.49 14.99
CA SER A 213 -8.67 15.71 13.56
C SER A 213 -9.48 16.99 13.33
N ALA A 214 -10.50 17.26 14.15
CA ALA A 214 -11.27 18.49 14.06
C ALA A 214 -10.41 19.75 14.32
N GLN A 215 -9.49 19.70 15.28
CA GLN A 215 -8.57 20.80 15.58
C GLN A 215 -7.58 21.05 14.43
N VAL A 216 -6.97 19.99 13.89
CA VAL A 216 -6.06 20.08 12.74
C VAL A 216 -6.78 20.69 11.54
N ASN A 217 -7.99 20.20 11.22
CA ASN A 217 -8.78 20.71 10.09
C ASN A 217 -9.16 22.18 10.27
N ALA A 218 -9.54 22.60 11.49
CA ALA A 218 -9.87 23.99 11.78
C ALA A 218 -8.65 24.92 11.60
N LEU A 219 -7.49 24.52 12.13
CA LEU A 219 -6.24 25.30 11.99
C LEU A 219 -5.76 25.35 10.55
N HIS A 220 -5.83 24.24 9.82
CA HIS A 220 -5.46 24.18 8.41
C HIS A 220 -6.36 25.07 7.55
N LYS A 221 -7.68 25.04 7.78
CA LYS A 221 -8.63 25.91 7.09
C LYS A 221 -8.38 27.40 7.38
N ARG A 222 -7.98 27.74 8.62
CA ARG A 222 -7.64 29.11 9.01
C ARG A 222 -6.36 29.60 8.33
N ASN A 223 -5.34 28.75 8.22
CA ASN A 223 -4.02 29.10 7.68
C ASN A 223 -3.52 28.07 6.64
N PRO A 224 -4.07 28.06 5.41
CA PRO A 224 -3.73 27.03 4.42
C PRO A 224 -2.27 27.02 3.98
N ARG A 225 -1.57 28.16 4.09
CA ARG A 225 -0.15 28.30 3.70
C ARG A 225 0.82 27.78 4.78
N ARG A 226 0.34 27.50 5.98
CA ARG A 226 1.19 27.01 7.07
C ARG A 226 1.58 25.55 6.82
N SER A 227 2.79 25.17 7.20
CA SER A 227 3.22 23.78 7.10
C SER A 227 2.32 22.86 7.91
N ILE A 228 1.88 21.76 7.29
CA ILE A 228 0.98 20.80 7.93
C ILE A 228 1.63 20.16 9.16
N THR A 229 2.93 19.89 9.11
CA THR A 229 3.72 19.38 10.23
C THR A 229 3.71 20.34 11.42
N GLY A 230 3.79 21.64 11.18
CA GLY A 230 3.70 22.66 12.22
C GLY A 230 2.31 22.77 12.85
N ILE A 231 1.25 22.48 12.09
CA ILE A 231 -0.12 22.41 12.61
C ILE A 231 -0.28 21.17 13.51
N PHE A 232 0.17 20.00 13.04
CA PHE A 232 0.14 18.77 13.85
C PHE A 232 0.90 18.94 15.16
N ALA A 233 2.13 19.47 15.11
CA ALA A 233 2.95 19.70 16.31
C ALA A 233 2.24 20.57 17.36
N GLU A 234 1.57 21.65 16.94
CA GLU A 234 0.80 22.52 17.85
C GLU A 234 -0.39 21.80 18.48
N VAL A 235 -1.17 21.06 17.68
CA VAL A 235 -2.34 20.32 18.17
C VAL A 235 -1.93 19.25 19.18
N TYR A 236 -0.86 18.51 18.90
CA TYR A 236 -0.34 17.48 19.81
C TYR A 236 0.26 18.07 21.10
N ALA A 237 0.96 19.21 21.01
CA ALA A 237 1.49 19.90 22.18
C ALA A 237 0.36 20.41 23.10
N ASN A 238 -0.71 20.95 22.52
CA ASN A 238 -1.90 21.42 23.26
C ASN A 238 -2.74 20.25 23.82
N GLY A 239 -2.76 19.11 23.12
CA GLY A 239 -3.46 17.89 23.55
C GLY A 239 -2.81 17.24 24.78
N THR A 240 -1.49 17.21 24.84
CA THR A 240 -0.72 16.65 25.96
C THR A 240 -0.78 17.53 27.22
N THR A 241 -0.79 18.87 27.07
CA THR A 241 -1.01 19.79 28.20
C THR A 241 -2.39 19.65 28.84
N GLY A 242 -3.40 19.24 28.07
CA GLY A 242 -4.75 18.94 28.59
C GLY A 242 -4.80 17.65 29.43
N ARG A 243 -3.99 16.63 29.10
CA ARG A 243 -3.89 15.38 29.88
C ARG A 243 -3.17 15.53 31.22
N GLN A 244 -2.26 16.50 31.36
CA GLN A 244 -1.56 16.77 32.63
C GLN A 244 -2.36 17.63 33.62
N ARG A 245 -3.48 18.23 33.18
CA ARG A 245 -4.33 19.12 33.99
C ARG A 245 -5.66 18.48 34.42
N ALA A 246 -5.90 17.22 34.06
CA ALA A 246 -7.11 16.47 34.39
C ALA A 246 -6.80 15.35 35.39
#